data_AF-A0A562K714-F1
#
_entry.id   AF-A0A562K714-F1
#
_cell.length_a   1.000
_cell.length_b   1.000
_cell.length_c   1.000
_cell.angle_alpha   90.00
_cell.angle_beta   90.00
_cell.angle_gamma   90.00
#
_symmetry.space_group_name_H-M   'P 1'
#
loop_
_entity.id
_entity.type
_entity.pdbx_description
1 polymer ?
#
loop_
_entity_poly.entity_id
_entity_poly.type
_entity_poly.pdbx_seq_one_letter_code
_entity_poly.pdbx_strand_id
1 'polypeptide(L)' 'MRRPNEEKNLGILVKKIHPDNRLNKVWDLKGGVSAEVKGLEVVRPGGHILKMVVRQYGDADFSRNPNMAADELMLLRV' A
#
# COMPACT_ATOMS: atom_id res chain seq x y z
N MET A 1 4.76 -12.96 12.14
CA MET A 1 5.90 -12.16 12.65
C MET A 1 6.02 -10.93 11.74
N ARG A 2 5.66 -9.74 12.22
CA ARG A 2 5.75 -8.51 11.39
C ARG A 2 7.21 -8.13 11.21
N ARG A 3 7.64 -7.91 9.97
CA ARG A 3 9.02 -7.49 9.69
C ARG A 3 9.14 -5.99 9.98
N PRO A 4 10.01 -5.54 10.90
CA PRO A 4 10.11 -4.12 11.29
C PRO A 4 10.32 -3.14 10.11
N ASN A 5 10.96 -3.62 9.05
CA ASN A 5 11.22 -2.83 7.85
C ASN A 5 9.97 -2.55 7.00
N GLU A 6 8.94 -3.39 7.09
CA GLU A 6 7.73 -3.26 6.29
C GLU A 6 6.84 -2.09 6.75
N GLU A 7 6.54 -2.01 8.05
CA GLU A 7 5.76 -0.88 8.60
C GLU A 7 6.47 0.46 8.38
N LYS A 8 7.81 0.48 8.45
CA LYS A 8 8.61 1.66 8.11
C LYS A 8 8.42 2.09 6.65
N ASN A 9 8.48 1.14 5.71
CA ASN A 9 8.27 1.41 4.29
C ASN A 9 6.84 1.90 4.00
N LEU A 10 5.84 1.30 4.65
CA LEU A 10 4.45 1.74 4.56
C LEU A 10 4.28 3.16 5.13
N GLY A 11 4.97 3.49 6.22
CA GLY A 11 5.01 4.85 6.78
C GLY A 11 5.59 5.87 5.80
N ILE A 12 6.66 5.52 5.10
CA ILE A 12 7.25 6.35 4.04
C ILE A 12 6.26 6.53 2.87
N LEU A 13 5.61 5.45 2.44
CA LEU A 13 4.60 5.49 1.36
C LEU A 13 3.43 6.43 1.72
N VAL A 14 2.90 6.32 2.94
CA VAL A 14 1.81 7.18 3.44
C VAL A 14 2.20 8.66 3.40
N LYS A 15 3.45 8.99 3.78
CA LYS A 15 3.96 10.36 3.70
C LYS A 15 4.19 10.86 2.27
N LYS A 16 4.52 9.96 1.32
CA LYS A 16 4.63 10.32 -0.11
C LYS A 16 3.26 10.66 -0.71
N ILE A 17 2.17 10.09 -0.18
CA ILE A 17 0.80 10.42 -0.61
C ILE A 17 0.40 11.80 -0.08
N HIS A 18 0.67 12.10 1.19
CA HIS A 18 0.53 13.43 1.77
C HIS A 18 1.50 13.58 2.96
N PRO A 19 2.31 14.65 3.04
CA PRO A 19 3.35 14.79 4.07
C PRO A 19 2.86 14.67 5.52
N ASP A 20 1.68 15.23 5.80
CA ASP A 20 1.07 15.23 7.14
C ASP A 20 0.28 13.97 7.48
N ASN A 21 0.23 12.98 6.57
CA ASN A 21 -0.40 11.71 6.88
C ASN A 21 0.45 10.92 7.87
N ARG A 22 -0.22 10.24 8.80
CA ARG A 22 0.41 9.32 9.75
C ARG A 22 -0.19 7.94 9.62
N LEU A 23 0.65 6.92 9.44
CA LEU A 23 0.23 5.53 9.52
C LEU A 23 -0.22 5.21 10.97
N ASN A 24 -1.45 4.73 11.12
CA ASN A 24 -2.05 4.38 12.42
C ASN A 24 -2.08 2.88 12.66
N LYS A 25 -2.51 2.10 11.67
CA LYS A 25 -2.65 0.65 11.76
C LYS A 25 -2.38 -0.03 10.42
N VAL A 26 -1.86 -1.24 10.49
CA VAL A 26 -1.69 -2.15 9.35
C VAL A 26 -2.36 -3.47 9.70
N TRP A 27 -3.02 -4.10 8.73
CA TRP A 27 -3.49 -5.48 8.85
C TRP A 27 -3.33 -6.21 7.52
N ASP A 28 -3.06 -7.51 7.59
CA ASP A 28 -3.00 -8.34 6.41
C ASP A 28 -4.42 -8.58 5.89
N LEU A 29 -4.61 -8.37 4.59
CA LEU A 29 -5.83 -8.75 3.90
C LEU A 29 -5.55 -10.08 3.20
N LYS A 30 -6.43 -11.07 3.42
CA LYS A 30 -6.38 -12.31 2.66
C LYS A 30 -6.84 -12.03 1.22
N GLY A 31 -5.90 -11.61 0.36
CA GLY A 31 -6.06 -11.43 -1.08
C GLY A 31 -5.33 -12.55 -1.84
N GLY A 32 -5.85 -12.92 -3.01
CA GLY A 32 -5.52 -14.16 -3.73
C GLY A 32 -4.05 -14.37 -4.14
N VAL A 33 -3.82 -15.56 -4.71
CA VAL A 33 -2.56 -16.31 -4.97
C VAL A 33 -1.35 -15.52 -5.49
N SER A 34 -1.50 -14.28 -5.97
CA SER A 34 -0.48 -13.58 -6.77
C SER A 34 0.01 -12.24 -6.21
N ALA A 35 -0.59 -11.69 -5.15
CA ALA A 35 -0.11 -10.41 -4.59
C ALA A 35 -0.33 -10.32 -3.08
N GLU A 36 0.61 -9.70 -2.38
CA GLU A 36 0.43 -9.40 -0.95
C GLU A 36 -0.43 -8.13 -0.81
N VAL A 37 -1.56 -8.26 -0.11
CA VAL A 37 -2.52 -7.16 0.08
C VAL A 37 -2.58 -6.82 1.56
N LYS A 38 -2.45 -5.53 1.88
CA LYS A 38 -2.54 -5.02 3.25
C LYS A 38 -3.53 -3.88 3.33
N GLY A 39 -4.29 -3.85 4.41
CA GLY A 39 -5.08 -2.68 4.78
C GLY A 39 -4.26 -1.75 5.65
N LEU A 40 -4.36 -0.45 5.37
CA LEU A 40 -3.77 0.63 6.13
C LEU A 40 -4.86 1.51 6.72
N GLU A 41 -4.67 1.92 7.96
CA GLU A 41 -5.41 3.04 8.56
C GLU A 41 -4.45 4.21 8.66
N VAL A 42 -4.86 5.36 8.12
CA VAL A 42 -4.06 6.57 8.01
C VAL A 42 -4.81 7.72 8.68
N VAL A 43 -4.14 8.46 9.54
CA VAL A 43 -4.64 9.73 10.06
C VAL A 43 -4.21 10.84 9.11
N ARG A 44 -5.17 11.59 8.59
CA ARG A 44 -4.97 12.77 7.74
C ARG A 44 -4.80 14.03 8.59
N PRO A 45 -4.22 15.11 8.03
CA PRO A 45 -4.30 16.42 8.67
C PRO A 45 -5.75 16.76 9.02
N GLY A 46 -5.95 17.28 10.23
CA GLY A 46 -7.27 17.49 10.82
C GLY A 46 -7.82 16.30 11.62
N GLY A 47 -7.08 15.20 11.74
CA GLY A 47 -7.44 14.07 12.61
C GLY A 47 -8.40 13.06 11.99
N HIS A 48 -8.82 13.26 10.73
CA HIS A 48 -9.68 12.32 10.02
C HIS A 48 -8.97 11.00 9.72
N ILE A 49 -9.67 9.89 9.95
CA ILE A 49 -9.15 8.55 9.66
C ILE A 49 -9.58 8.11 8.26
N LEU A 50 -8.62 7.69 7.46
CA LEU A 50 -8.81 7.10 6.13
C LEU A 50 -8.34 5.64 6.15
N LYS A 51 -9.15 4.74 5.58
CA LYS A 51 -8.74 3.36 5.33
C LYS A 51 -8.29 3.23 3.88
N MET A 52 -7.14 2.61 3.66
CA MET A 52 -6.53 2.39 2.35
C MET A 52 -6.15 0.92 2.19
N VAL A 53 -6.02 0.48 0.95
CA VAL A 53 -5.47 -0.84 0.62
C VAL A 53 -4.18 -0.63 -0.16
N VAL A 54 -3.13 -1.34 0.23
CA VAL A 54 -1.87 -1.42 -0.52
C VAL A 54 -1.72 -2.82 -1.07
N ARG A 55 -1.45 -2.89 -2.37
CA ARG A 55 -1.13 -4.11 -3.09
C ARG A 55 0.35 -4.09 -3.45
N GLN A 56 1.08 -5.10 -3.01
CA GLN A 56 2.49 -5.29 -3.31
C GLN A 56 2.66 -6.46 -4.28
N TYR A 57 3.26 -6.17 -5.43
CA TYR A 57 3.62 -7.17 -6.43
C TYR A 57 4.93 -7.87 -6.05
N GLY A 58 5.05 -9.14 -6.43
CA GLY A 58 6.29 -9.90 -6.23
C GLY A 58 7.39 -9.50 -7.21
N ASP A 59 8.64 -9.87 -6.90
CA ASP A 59 9.81 -9.53 -7.72
C ASP A 59 9.72 -10.07 -9.16
N ALA A 60 9.08 -11.22 -9.35
CA ALA A 60 8.88 -11.82 -10.66
C ALA A 60 7.92 -10.99 -11.54
N ASP A 61 6.86 -10.45 -10.93
CA ASP A 61 5.89 -9.59 -11.60
C ASP A 61 6.52 -8.23 -11.92
N PHE A 62 7.26 -7.66 -10.96
CA PHE A 62 7.98 -6.41 -11.16
C PHE A 62 9.04 -6.50 -12.27
N SER A 63 9.77 -7.61 -12.34
CA SER A 63 10.78 -7.84 -13.39
C SER A 63 10.16 -7.94 -14.78
N ARG A 64 8.94 -8.49 -14.88
CA ARG A 64 8.21 -8.60 -16.15
C ARG A 64 7.59 -7.27 -16.58
N ASN A 65 7.06 -6.51 -15.62
CA ASN A 65 6.48 -5.21 -15.88
C ASN A 65 6.77 -4.23 -14.73
N PRO A 66 7.80 -3.38 -14.87
CA PRO A 66 8.12 -2.36 -13.87
C PRO A 66 7.01 -1.31 -13.68
N ASN A 67 6.13 -1.15 -14.67
CA ASN A 67 5.02 -0.19 -14.66
C ASN A 67 3.68 -0.83 -14.24
N MET A 68 3.68 -2.08 -13.77
CA MET A 68 2.46 -2.85 -13.49
C MET A 68 1.43 -2.11 -12.62
N ALA A 69 1.88 -1.37 -11.61
CA ALA A 69 0.99 -0.58 -10.77
C ALA A 69 0.25 0.55 -11.54
N ALA A 70 0.95 1.20 -12.49
CA ALA A 70 0.36 2.24 -13.32
C ALA A 70 -0.57 1.65 -14.38
N ASP A 71 -0.20 0.51 -14.97
CA ASP A 71 -1.02 -0.20 -15.95
C ASP A 71 -2.31 -0.72 -15.30
N GLU A 72 -2.23 -1.28 -14.09
CA GLU A 72 -3.42 -1.70 -13.33
C GLU A 72 -4.32 -0.50 -12.98
N LEU A 73 -3.73 0.65 -12.62
CA LEU A 73 -4.50 1.86 -12.39
C LEU A 73 -5.26 2.33 -13.65
N MET A 74 -4.67 2.20 -14.84
CA MET A 74 -5.38 2.51 -16.09
C MET A 74 -6.59 1.60 -16.29
N LEU A 75 -6.46 0.30 -15.97
CA LEU A 75 -7.56 -0.65 -16.09
C LEU A 75 -8.69 -0.41 -15.08
N LEU A 76 -8.41 0.19 -13.92
CA LEU A 76 -9.43 0.51 -12.92
C LEU A 76 -10.18 1.83 -13.18
N ARG A 77 -9.79 2.59 -14.20
CA ARG A 77 -10.40 3.89 -14.54
C ARG A 77 -11.51 3.81 -15.59
N VAL A 78 -11.82 2.62 -16.10
CA VAL A 78 -12.97 2.38 -16.99
C VAL A 78 -14.27 2.22 -16.19
#